data_AF-A0A1E5BGM9-F1
#
_entry.id   AF-A0A1E5BGM9-F1
#
_cell.length_a   1.000
_cell.length_b   1.000
_cell.length_c   1.000
_cell.angle_alpha   90.00
_cell.angle_beta   90.00
_cell.angle_gamma   90.00
#
_symmetry.space_group_name_H-M   'P 1'
#
loop_
_entity.id
_entity.type
_entity.pdbx_description
1 polymer ?
#
loop_
_entity_poly.entity_id
_entity_poly.type
_entity_poly.pdbx_seq_one_letter_code
_entity_poly.pdbx_strand_id
1 'polypeptide(L)'
;MIKLRHLIILTSILMSPLGYCDYPNIERAVIDSKGTQLNETDNVVKLAIEKKRFISLRYNEEFKRNRFDLFKEVEQLSEFELNAYVNASLVRGIQDLVGEFACATYRHYSEKPQANTCDESVTSRQDKEGKPFLNGQYVKNRIATTINNISHPPRSYDLFLPSAEEKPLSTLWGAVHEIELLSVDGTSTRSIVLTVYIDAYKVNREGDREESVIEGAQVVLVVVPEPYQIGRESSEQSARSYAINNAKVLVPFYAE
;
A
#
# COMPACT_ATOMS: atom_id res chain seq x y z
N MET A 1 -23.84 59.54 23.05
CA MET A 1 -24.77 58.41 22.87
C MET A 1 -24.30 57.57 21.70
N ILE A 2 -24.07 56.29 21.98
CA ILE A 2 -23.50 55.26 21.10
C ILE A 2 -24.48 54.91 19.98
N LYS A 3 -23.97 54.69 18.76
CA LYS A 3 -24.41 53.59 17.87
C LYS A 3 -23.37 53.30 16.79
N LEU A 4 -22.44 52.43 17.18
CA LEU A 4 -21.57 51.64 16.31
C LEU A 4 -22.46 50.73 15.45
N ARG A 5 -22.43 50.88 14.13
CA ARG A 5 -23.04 49.91 13.20
C ARG A 5 -21.93 49.22 12.44
N HIS A 6 -21.72 47.96 12.78
CA HIS A 6 -20.79 47.03 12.16
C HIS A 6 -21.20 46.79 10.70
N LEU A 7 -20.32 47.16 9.77
CA LEU A 7 -20.38 46.67 8.40
C LEU A 7 -19.56 45.37 8.34
N ILE A 8 -20.27 44.25 8.32
CA ILE A 8 -19.71 42.90 8.22
C ILE A 8 -19.18 42.72 6.80
N ILE A 9 -17.88 42.44 6.69
CA ILE A 9 -17.20 42.07 5.44
C ILE A 9 -17.66 40.67 5.07
N LEU A 10 -18.39 40.54 3.96
CA LEU A 10 -18.73 39.25 3.37
C LEU A 10 -17.54 38.77 2.53
N THR A 11 -16.62 38.00 3.13
CA THR A 11 -15.62 37.26 2.36
C THR A 11 -16.28 36.03 1.75
N SER A 12 -16.62 36.12 0.47
CA SER A 12 -17.03 34.99 -0.36
C SER A 12 -15.85 34.03 -0.51
N ILE A 13 -15.79 33.00 0.35
CA ILE A 13 -14.90 31.86 0.16
C ILE A 13 -15.43 31.11 -1.07
N LEU A 14 -14.80 31.32 -2.22
CA LEU A 14 -14.87 30.37 -3.32
C LEU A 14 -14.21 29.07 -2.84
N MET A 15 -15.01 28.14 -2.32
CA MET A 15 -14.60 26.74 -2.28
C MET A 15 -14.66 26.23 -3.72
N SER A 16 -13.51 26.20 -4.38
CA SER A 16 -13.32 25.33 -5.54
C SER A 16 -13.75 23.91 -5.14
N PRO A 17 -14.49 23.17 -5.98
CA PRO A 17 -14.64 21.75 -5.76
C PRO A 17 -13.27 21.13 -6.07
N LEU A 18 -12.41 21.06 -5.06
CA LEU A 18 -11.27 20.15 -5.10
C LEU A 18 -11.90 18.78 -5.31
N GLY A 19 -11.73 18.21 -6.50
CA GLY A 19 -12.06 16.81 -6.74
C GLY A 19 -11.44 16.04 -5.59
N TYR A 20 -12.30 15.40 -4.79
CA TYR A 20 -11.91 14.81 -3.51
C TYR A 20 -10.99 13.64 -3.82
N CYS A 21 -9.67 13.88 -3.87
CA CYS A 21 -8.68 12.81 -3.97
C CYS A 21 -8.84 11.94 -2.72
N ASP A 22 -8.86 10.64 -2.93
CA ASP A 22 -9.12 9.74 -1.83
C ASP A 22 -7.88 9.66 -0.90
N TYR A 23 -6.69 9.78 -1.46
CA TYR A 23 -5.41 9.80 -0.76
C TYR A 23 -4.46 10.83 -1.38
N PRO A 24 -3.36 11.21 -0.70
CA PRO A 24 -2.33 12.04 -1.32
C PRO A 24 -1.78 11.42 -2.61
N ASN A 25 -1.52 12.25 -3.63
CA ASN A 25 -1.02 11.80 -4.92
C ASN A 25 0.46 11.39 -4.82
N ILE A 26 0.80 10.19 -5.28
CA ILE A 26 2.15 9.62 -5.22
C ILE A 26 3.19 10.44 -6.00
N GLU A 27 2.81 11.08 -7.11
CA GLU A 27 3.70 11.90 -7.92
C GLU A 27 4.22 13.12 -7.15
N ARG A 28 3.44 13.60 -6.17
CA ARG A 28 3.79 14.75 -5.30
C ARG A 28 4.36 14.31 -3.96
N ALA A 29 4.54 13.01 -3.74
CA ALA A 29 5.07 12.49 -2.50
C ALA A 29 6.55 12.86 -2.34
N VAL A 30 6.94 13.27 -1.14
CA VAL A 30 8.33 13.60 -0.80
C VAL A 30 9.16 12.33 -0.68
N ILE A 31 10.32 12.27 -1.33
CA ILE A 31 11.17 11.06 -1.37
C ILE A 31 12.40 11.15 -0.46
N ASP A 32 12.80 12.36 -0.06
CA ASP A 32 14.01 12.59 0.72
C ASP A 32 13.84 13.67 1.81
N SER A 33 14.87 13.83 2.64
CA SER A 33 14.90 14.82 3.72
C SER A 33 14.99 16.27 3.26
N LYS A 34 15.27 16.51 1.96
CA LYS A 34 15.34 17.85 1.37
C LYS A 34 13.98 18.33 0.89
N GLY A 35 12.97 17.46 0.90
CA GLY A 35 11.62 17.79 0.42
C GLY A 35 11.43 17.57 -1.07
N THR A 36 12.36 16.88 -1.74
CA THR A 36 12.27 16.61 -3.18
C THR A 36 11.05 15.73 -3.46
N GLN A 37 10.22 16.12 -4.44
CA GLN A 37 9.04 15.35 -4.83
C GLN A 37 9.39 14.27 -5.86
N LEU A 38 8.60 13.18 -5.90
CA LEU A 38 8.83 12.08 -6.82
C LEU A 38 8.86 12.54 -8.29
N ASN A 39 7.91 13.38 -8.70
CA ASN A 39 7.80 13.92 -10.06
C ASN A 39 9.00 14.80 -10.50
N GLU A 40 9.76 15.34 -9.56
CA GLU A 40 10.94 16.20 -9.80
C GLU A 40 12.22 15.40 -10.07
N THR A 41 12.17 14.06 -9.99
CA THR A 41 13.36 13.19 -10.09
C THR A 41 13.21 12.15 -11.20
N ASP A 42 14.29 11.45 -11.55
CA ASP A 42 14.24 10.25 -12.41
C ASP A 42 14.30 8.97 -11.57
N ASN A 43 13.62 8.97 -10.42
CA ASN A 43 13.59 7.84 -9.51
C ASN A 43 13.00 6.58 -10.17
N VAL A 44 13.55 5.41 -9.82
CA VAL A 44 13.15 4.09 -10.35
C VAL A 44 11.64 3.80 -10.22
N VAL A 45 10.96 4.38 -9.23
CA VAL A 45 9.51 4.28 -9.03
C VAL A 45 8.75 5.12 -10.07
N LYS A 46 9.16 6.38 -10.27
CA LYS A 46 8.55 7.27 -11.28
C LYS A 46 8.71 6.65 -12.67
N LEU A 47 9.91 6.22 -13.02
CA LEU A 47 10.18 5.60 -14.30
C LEU A 47 9.34 4.32 -14.49
N ALA A 48 9.20 3.48 -13.46
CA ALA A 48 8.35 2.30 -13.51
C ALA A 48 6.87 2.65 -13.76
N ILE A 49 6.35 3.72 -13.12
CA ILE A 49 4.99 4.23 -13.33
C ILE A 49 4.81 4.69 -14.78
N GLU A 50 5.71 5.55 -15.27
CA GLU A 50 5.66 6.11 -16.62
C GLU A 50 5.75 5.03 -17.70
N LYS A 51 6.58 4.00 -17.47
CA LYS A 51 6.73 2.84 -18.36
C LYS A 51 5.68 1.76 -18.15
N LYS A 52 4.73 1.97 -17.22
CA LYS A 52 3.67 1.02 -16.87
C LYS A 52 4.19 -0.37 -16.52
N ARG A 53 5.31 -0.45 -15.79
CA ARG A 53 5.92 -1.72 -15.35
C ARG A 53 5.14 -2.32 -14.18
N PHE A 54 4.01 -2.93 -14.49
CA PHE A 54 3.14 -3.58 -13.53
C PHE A 54 2.99 -5.07 -13.86
N ILE A 55 3.13 -5.92 -12.87
CA ILE A 55 2.90 -7.37 -12.99
C ILE A 55 1.79 -7.81 -12.04
N SER A 56 1.14 -8.94 -12.28
CA SER A 56 0.10 -9.42 -11.35
C SER A 56 0.68 -9.76 -9.98
N LEU A 57 -0.03 -9.42 -8.89
CA LEU A 57 0.32 -9.89 -7.54
C LEU A 57 -0.04 -11.38 -7.38
N ARG A 58 0.71 -12.24 -8.06
CA ARG A 58 0.56 -13.70 -8.04
C ARG A 58 1.94 -14.34 -8.15
N TYR A 59 2.18 -15.42 -7.40
CA TYR A 59 3.43 -16.17 -7.51
C TYR A 59 3.42 -17.06 -8.77
N ASN A 60 3.66 -16.43 -9.92
CA ASN A 60 3.71 -17.03 -11.24
C ASN A 60 5.08 -16.80 -11.91
N GLU A 61 5.26 -17.27 -13.14
CA GLU A 61 6.53 -17.12 -13.87
C GLU A 61 6.86 -15.65 -14.18
N GLU A 62 5.87 -14.77 -14.34
CA GLU A 62 6.12 -13.34 -14.52
C GLU A 62 6.72 -12.69 -13.28
N PHE A 63 6.16 -12.99 -12.10
CA PHE A 63 6.69 -12.56 -10.81
C PHE A 63 8.11 -13.08 -10.58
N LYS A 64 8.35 -14.37 -10.84
CA LYS A 64 9.69 -14.97 -10.73
C LYS A 64 10.70 -14.31 -11.67
N ARG A 65 10.32 -13.96 -12.91
CA ARG A 65 11.22 -13.30 -13.86
C ARG A 65 11.63 -11.90 -13.41
N ASN A 66 10.73 -11.17 -12.74
CA ASN A 66 10.99 -9.80 -12.26
C ASN A 66 11.60 -9.75 -10.84
N ARG A 67 11.93 -10.90 -10.24
CA ARG A 67 12.40 -10.97 -8.84
C ARG A 67 13.67 -10.18 -8.55
N PHE A 68 14.58 -10.10 -9.53
CA PHE A 68 15.84 -9.35 -9.42
C PHE A 68 15.59 -7.84 -9.32
N ASP A 69 14.64 -7.31 -10.09
CA ASP A 69 14.27 -5.89 -10.04
C ASP A 69 13.48 -5.56 -8.76
N LEU A 70 12.63 -6.49 -8.31
CA LEU A 70 11.80 -6.30 -7.12
C LEU A 70 12.61 -6.32 -5.81
N PHE A 71 13.65 -7.14 -5.74
CA PHE A 71 14.44 -7.36 -4.52
C PHE A 71 15.94 -7.21 -4.81
N LYS A 72 16.29 -6.06 -5.39
CA LYS A 72 17.66 -5.74 -5.85
C LYS A 72 18.70 -5.87 -4.75
N GLU A 73 18.34 -5.54 -3.51
CA GLU A 73 19.25 -5.63 -2.37
C GLU A 73 19.47 -7.10 -1.93
N VAL A 74 18.45 -7.95 -2.03
CA VAL A 74 18.57 -9.39 -1.75
C VAL A 74 19.35 -10.12 -2.84
N GLU A 75 19.21 -9.69 -4.11
CA GLU A 75 20.03 -10.20 -5.22
C GLU A 75 21.54 -10.09 -4.91
N GLN A 76 21.97 -9.00 -4.28
CA GLN A 76 23.38 -8.76 -3.96
C GLN A 76 23.96 -9.79 -2.98
N LEU A 77 23.13 -10.51 -2.24
CA LEU A 77 23.56 -11.59 -1.34
C LEU A 77 23.94 -12.85 -2.11
N SER A 78 23.01 -13.36 -2.94
CA SER A 78 23.23 -14.42 -3.93
C SER A 78 21.91 -14.78 -4.64
N GLU A 79 22.00 -15.45 -5.79
CA GLU A 79 20.81 -16.04 -6.44
C GLU A 79 20.11 -17.08 -5.56
N PHE A 80 20.86 -17.83 -4.75
CA PHE A 80 20.29 -18.80 -3.80
C PHE A 80 19.42 -18.11 -2.75
N GLU A 81 19.92 -17.03 -2.13
CA GLU A 81 19.17 -16.25 -1.14
C GLU A 81 17.95 -15.58 -1.76
N LEU A 82 18.06 -15.06 -2.98
CA LEU A 82 16.92 -14.49 -3.69
C LEU A 82 15.85 -15.54 -4.00
N ASN A 83 16.23 -16.73 -4.45
CA ASN A 83 15.29 -17.82 -4.73
C ASN A 83 14.60 -18.34 -3.45
N ALA A 84 15.30 -18.31 -2.31
CA ALA A 84 14.73 -18.62 -1.01
C ALA A 84 13.74 -17.54 -0.53
N TYR A 85 14.16 -16.28 -0.66
CA TYR A 85 13.39 -15.10 -0.25
C TYR A 85 12.09 -14.98 -1.04
N VAL A 86 12.14 -15.23 -2.35
CA VAL A 86 11.01 -15.03 -3.26
C VAL A 86 10.24 -16.33 -3.43
N ASN A 87 9.20 -16.53 -2.61
CA ASN A 87 8.35 -17.72 -2.64
C ASN A 87 6.86 -17.39 -2.55
N ALA A 88 6.02 -18.42 -2.65
CA ALA A 88 4.57 -18.28 -2.64
C ALA A 88 4.01 -17.73 -1.32
N SER A 89 4.65 -18.03 -0.18
CA SER A 89 4.21 -17.50 1.12
C SER A 89 4.45 -16.00 1.21
N LEU A 90 5.59 -15.49 0.70
CA LEU A 90 5.82 -14.05 0.62
C LEU A 90 4.68 -13.34 -0.13
N VAL A 91 4.35 -13.83 -1.33
CA VAL A 91 3.26 -13.24 -2.13
C VAL A 91 1.90 -13.33 -1.41
N ARG A 92 1.61 -14.44 -0.73
CA ARG A 92 0.39 -14.60 0.07
C ARG A 92 0.33 -13.58 1.22
N GLY A 93 1.44 -13.34 1.92
CA GLY A 93 1.50 -12.32 2.96
C GLY A 93 1.21 -10.92 2.43
N ILE A 94 1.73 -10.56 1.25
CA ILE A 94 1.41 -9.29 0.59
C ILE A 94 -0.08 -9.22 0.23
N GLN A 95 -0.65 -10.32 -0.29
CA GLN A 95 -2.08 -10.41 -0.58
C GLN A 95 -2.95 -10.26 0.68
N ASP A 96 -2.49 -10.74 1.83
CA ASP A 96 -3.21 -10.58 3.09
C ASP A 96 -3.31 -9.11 3.50
N LEU A 97 -2.23 -8.34 3.37
CA LEU A 97 -2.25 -6.89 3.62
C LEU A 97 -3.19 -6.14 2.67
N VAL A 98 -3.15 -6.48 1.37
CA VAL A 98 -4.09 -5.95 0.36
C VAL A 98 -5.53 -6.27 0.76
N GLY A 99 -5.77 -7.49 1.24
CA GLY A 99 -7.07 -7.94 1.69
C GLY A 99 -7.60 -7.13 2.87
N GLU A 100 -6.79 -6.94 3.92
CA GLU A 100 -7.19 -6.14 5.08
C GLU A 100 -7.48 -4.68 4.73
N PHE A 101 -6.66 -4.08 3.86
CA PHE A 101 -6.93 -2.74 3.34
C PHE A 101 -8.27 -2.69 2.60
N ALA A 102 -8.56 -3.69 1.77
CA ALA A 102 -9.79 -3.76 1.00
C ALA A 102 -11.03 -3.92 1.89
N CYS A 103 -10.96 -4.73 2.96
CA CYS A 103 -12.08 -4.91 3.87
C CYS A 103 -12.36 -3.63 4.66
N ALA A 104 -11.32 -2.94 5.16
CA ALA A 104 -11.49 -1.63 5.79
C ALA A 104 -12.05 -0.57 4.82
N THR A 105 -11.58 -0.58 3.57
CA THR A 105 -12.14 0.28 2.52
C THR A 105 -13.62 -0.04 2.30
N TYR A 106 -14.00 -1.31 2.17
CA TYR A 106 -15.39 -1.71 2.05
C TYR A 106 -16.26 -1.23 3.22
N ARG A 107 -15.79 -1.46 4.45
CA ARG A 107 -16.52 -1.05 5.66
C ARG A 107 -16.73 0.45 5.71
N HIS A 108 -15.74 1.24 5.29
CA HIS A 108 -15.86 2.69 5.17
C HIS A 108 -16.99 3.10 4.21
N TYR A 109 -16.97 2.59 2.97
CA TYR A 109 -17.98 2.95 1.96
C TYR A 109 -19.38 2.37 2.24
N SER A 110 -19.44 1.23 2.93
CA SER A 110 -20.69 0.58 3.34
C SER A 110 -21.20 1.05 4.71
N GLU A 111 -20.55 2.05 5.30
CA GLU A 111 -20.85 2.60 6.63
C GLU A 111 -20.94 1.55 7.75
N LYS A 112 -20.12 0.49 7.65
CA LYS A 112 -20.08 -0.59 8.63
C LYS A 112 -19.23 -0.20 9.85
N PRO A 113 -19.48 -0.86 10.99
CA PRO A 113 -18.61 -0.71 12.16
C PRO A 113 -17.16 -1.08 11.86
N GLN A 114 -16.23 -0.49 12.60
CA GLN A 114 -14.82 -0.85 12.55
C GLN A 114 -14.60 -2.31 13.03
N ALA A 115 -13.70 -3.01 12.35
CA ALA A 115 -13.24 -4.36 12.72
C ALA A 115 -11.71 -4.45 12.63
N ASN A 116 -11.10 -5.29 13.46
CA ASN A 116 -9.64 -5.47 13.48
C ASN A 116 -9.14 -6.37 12.33
N THR A 117 -10.02 -7.22 11.80
CA THR A 117 -9.71 -8.22 10.78
C THR A 117 -10.85 -8.32 9.77
N CYS A 118 -10.55 -8.89 8.61
CA CYS A 118 -11.55 -9.19 7.57
C CYS A 118 -12.38 -10.44 7.87
N ASP A 119 -13.04 -10.49 9.03
CA ASP A 119 -13.87 -11.61 9.48
C ASP A 119 -15.18 -11.15 10.14
N GLU A 120 -15.57 -9.89 9.89
CA GLU A 120 -16.74 -9.24 10.49
C GLU A 120 -16.70 -9.16 12.03
N SER A 121 -15.55 -9.42 12.66
CA SER A 121 -15.37 -9.29 14.11
C SER A 121 -15.35 -7.80 14.50
N VAL A 122 -16.54 -7.29 14.84
CA VAL A 122 -16.73 -5.87 15.17
C VAL A 122 -16.03 -5.53 16.50
N THR A 123 -15.07 -4.61 16.45
CA THR A 123 -14.34 -4.12 17.63
C THR A 123 -15.23 -3.22 18.50
N SER A 124 -16.10 -2.44 17.86
CA SER A 124 -17.10 -1.57 18.50
C SER A 124 -18.28 -1.39 17.54
N ARG A 125 -19.51 -1.69 17.96
CA ARG A 125 -20.71 -1.49 17.11
C ARG A 125 -21.07 -0.02 16.91
N GLN A 126 -20.47 0.88 17.68
CA GLN A 126 -20.81 2.30 17.67
C GLN A 126 -19.91 3.11 16.74
N ASP A 127 -18.67 2.68 16.56
CA ASP A 127 -17.69 3.39 15.73
C ASP A 127 -17.72 2.85 14.30
N LYS A 128 -18.14 3.69 13.36
CA LYS A 128 -18.05 3.38 11.93
C LYS A 128 -16.59 3.36 11.49
N GLU A 129 -16.26 2.53 10.51
CA GLU A 129 -14.93 2.51 9.91
C GLU A 129 -14.63 3.86 9.25
N GLY A 130 -13.61 4.55 9.75
CA GLY A 130 -13.04 5.71 9.10
C GLY A 130 -12.28 5.31 7.84
N LYS A 131 -11.94 6.28 7.00
CA LYS A 131 -11.14 6.02 5.82
C LYS A 131 -9.75 5.52 6.23
N PRO A 132 -9.30 4.35 5.73
CA PRO A 132 -8.01 3.78 6.10
C PRO A 132 -6.89 4.82 6.06
N PHE A 133 -6.00 4.85 7.05
CA PHE A 133 -4.84 5.75 7.17
C PHE A 133 -5.09 7.28 7.23
N LEU A 134 -6.28 7.79 6.90
CA LEU A 134 -6.58 9.24 6.98
C LEU A 134 -7.32 9.62 8.25
N ASN A 135 -8.41 8.92 8.55
CA ASN A 135 -9.19 9.13 9.76
C ASN A 135 -9.79 7.82 10.33
N GLY A 136 -9.31 6.67 9.84
CA GLY A 136 -9.63 5.34 10.35
C GLY A 136 -8.58 4.82 11.33
N GLN A 137 -8.73 3.55 11.72
CA GLN A 137 -7.88 2.90 12.71
C GLN A 137 -6.39 2.85 12.36
N TYR A 138 -6.06 2.86 11.06
CA TYR A 138 -4.68 2.76 10.59
C TYR A 138 -3.92 4.09 10.57
N VAL A 139 -4.51 5.16 11.10
CA VAL A 139 -3.75 6.35 11.48
C VAL A 139 -2.71 5.98 12.55
N LYS A 140 -3.13 5.17 13.53
CA LYS A 140 -2.31 4.77 14.69
C LYS A 140 -1.75 3.36 14.59
N ASN A 141 -2.50 2.46 13.96
CA ASN A 141 -2.15 1.04 13.88
C ASN A 141 -1.58 0.68 12.51
N ARG A 142 -0.64 -0.26 12.47
CA ARG A 142 -0.21 -0.90 11.23
C ARG A 142 -1.28 -1.88 10.76
N ILE A 143 -1.34 -2.12 9.45
CA ILE A 143 -1.87 -3.40 8.94
C ILE A 143 -0.66 -4.33 8.89
N ALA A 144 -0.67 -5.45 9.59
CA ALA A 144 0.48 -6.34 9.67
C ALA A 144 0.06 -7.81 9.59
N THR A 145 0.96 -8.63 9.05
CA THR A 145 0.82 -10.08 9.04
C THR A 145 2.18 -10.74 9.19
N THR A 146 2.19 -11.92 9.80
CA THR A 146 3.36 -12.78 9.89
C THR A 146 3.08 -14.05 9.11
N ILE A 147 3.96 -14.41 8.18
CA ILE A 147 3.82 -15.64 7.41
C ILE A 147 5.12 -16.43 7.33
N ASN A 148 4.99 -17.75 7.40
CA ASN A 148 6.11 -18.67 7.32
C ASN A 148 6.09 -19.44 6.00
N ASN A 149 7.27 -19.67 5.45
CA ASN A 149 7.54 -20.63 4.40
C ASN A 149 8.33 -21.79 5.02
N ILE A 150 7.72 -22.97 5.02
CA ILE A 150 8.35 -24.21 5.48
C ILE A 150 9.15 -24.93 4.37
N SER A 151 9.03 -24.49 3.11
CA SER A 151 9.82 -25.05 2.01
C SER A 151 11.28 -24.66 2.14
N HIS A 152 12.20 -25.57 1.79
CA HIS A 152 13.62 -25.37 1.99
C HIS A 152 14.25 -24.44 0.93
N PRO A 153 15.10 -23.48 1.33
CA PRO A 153 15.40 -23.13 2.72
C PRO A 153 14.23 -22.33 3.35
N PRO A 154 13.86 -22.64 4.61
CA PRO A 154 12.69 -22.03 5.25
C PRO A 154 12.92 -20.53 5.50
N ARG A 155 11.84 -19.76 5.43
CA ARG A 155 11.84 -18.31 5.62
C ARG A 155 10.65 -17.89 6.46
N SER A 156 10.81 -16.87 7.27
CA SER A 156 9.72 -16.21 7.98
C SER A 156 9.67 -14.75 7.59
N TYR A 157 8.48 -14.19 7.48
CA TYR A 157 8.27 -12.81 7.06
C TYR A 157 7.35 -12.10 8.05
N ASP A 158 7.73 -10.89 8.44
CA ASP A 158 6.81 -9.89 8.96
C ASP A 158 6.57 -8.88 7.85
N LEU A 159 5.31 -8.76 7.43
CA LEU A 159 4.91 -7.80 6.42
C LEU A 159 3.96 -6.78 7.03
N PHE A 160 4.09 -5.52 6.63
CA PHE A 160 3.19 -4.49 7.12
C PHE A 160 3.01 -3.32 6.15
N LEU A 161 1.88 -2.63 6.33
CA LEU A 161 1.66 -1.26 5.91
C LEU A 161 1.84 -0.38 7.15
N PRO A 162 2.75 0.62 7.16
CA PRO A 162 3.02 1.44 8.33
C PRO A 162 1.78 2.26 8.70
N SER A 163 1.65 2.64 9.97
CA SER A 163 0.59 3.60 10.34
C SER A 163 0.91 4.99 9.78
N ALA A 164 -0.11 5.83 9.60
CA ALA A 164 0.11 7.20 9.09
C ALA A 164 0.90 8.08 10.07
N GLU A 165 0.85 7.79 11.38
CA GLU A 165 1.69 8.43 12.40
C GLU A 165 3.15 7.97 12.34
N GLU A 166 3.41 6.72 11.93
CA GLU A 166 4.77 6.18 11.78
C GLU A 166 5.46 6.70 10.51
N LYS A 167 4.75 6.66 9.38
CA LYS A 167 5.22 7.16 8.09
C LYS A 167 4.18 8.11 7.50
N PRO A 168 4.46 9.43 7.46
CA PRO A 168 3.51 10.41 6.95
C PRO A 168 3.12 10.13 5.50
N LEU A 169 1.82 10.25 5.20
CA LEU A 169 1.26 10.08 3.84
C LEU A 169 1.70 11.18 2.85
N SER A 170 2.41 12.20 3.31
CA SER A 170 3.07 13.19 2.45
C SER A 170 4.38 12.68 1.84
N THR A 171 4.88 11.53 2.28
CA THR A 171 6.14 10.92 1.84
C THR A 171 5.88 9.65 1.06
N LEU A 172 6.74 9.32 0.10
CA LEU A 172 6.62 8.08 -0.70
C LEU A 172 6.54 6.81 0.17
N TRP A 173 7.14 6.88 1.35
CA TRP A 173 7.23 5.82 2.34
C TRP A 173 5.97 5.67 3.22
N GLY A 174 4.98 6.56 3.04
CA GLY A 174 3.65 6.40 3.64
C GLY A 174 2.93 5.17 3.08
N ALA A 175 2.05 4.58 3.88
CA ALA A 175 1.39 3.31 3.54
C ALA A 175 0.51 3.35 2.30
N VAL A 176 -0.06 4.51 1.96
CA VAL A 176 -1.10 4.63 0.94
C VAL A 176 -1.01 5.95 0.18
N HIS A 177 -1.09 5.86 -1.14
CA HIS A 177 -1.16 6.99 -2.05
C HIS A 177 -2.15 6.74 -3.18
N GLU A 178 -2.63 7.81 -3.81
CA GLU A 178 -3.38 7.74 -5.05
C GLU A 178 -2.44 7.89 -6.25
N ILE A 179 -2.73 7.17 -7.33
CA ILE A 179 -2.04 7.28 -8.62
C ILE A 179 -3.06 7.36 -9.75
N GLU A 180 -2.81 8.25 -10.70
CA GLU A 180 -3.60 8.35 -11.92
C GLU A 180 -2.91 7.56 -13.04
N LEU A 181 -3.57 6.51 -13.52
CA LEU A 181 -3.06 5.67 -14.59
C LEU A 181 -3.83 5.97 -15.87
N LEU A 182 -3.12 6.46 -16.89
CA LEU A 182 -3.69 6.65 -18.22
C LEU A 182 -3.76 5.33 -18.98
N SER A 183 -4.94 4.97 -19.47
CA SER A 183 -5.15 3.84 -20.36
C SER A 183 -4.69 4.14 -21.79
N VAL A 184 -4.80 3.15 -22.70
CA VAL A 184 -4.45 3.30 -24.12
C VAL A 184 -5.49 4.16 -24.86
N ASP A 185 -6.76 4.10 -24.45
CA ASP A 185 -7.86 4.92 -24.97
C ASP A 185 -7.93 6.33 -24.35
N GLY A 186 -6.96 6.69 -23.50
CA GLY A 186 -6.87 8.01 -22.87
C GLY A 186 -7.81 8.20 -21.67
N THR A 187 -8.44 7.14 -21.18
CA THR A 187 -9.20 7.17 -19.93
C THR A 187 -8.25 7.06 -18.73
N SER A 188 -8.42 7.95 -17.76
CA SER A 188 -7.66 7.93 -16.51
C SER A 188 -8.38 7.06 -15.48
N THR A 189 -7.71 6.05 -14.94
CA THR A 189 -8.19 5.31 -13.77
C THR A 189 -7.40 5.73 -12.54
N ARG A 190 -8.11 6.09 -11.47
CA ARG A 190 -7.50 6.33 -10.16
C ARG A 190 -7.29 5.00 -9.47
N SER A 191 -6.06 4.70 -9.10
CA SER A 191 -5.70 3.50 -8.37
C SER A 191 -5.01 3.88 -7.08
N ILE A 192 -4.92 2.93 -6.16
CA ILE A 192 -4.24 3.13 -4.90
C ILE A 192 -2.90 2.40 -4.94
N VAL A 193 -1.85 3.07 -4.49
CA VAL A 193 -0.54 2.46 -4.27
C VAL A 193 -0.37 2.20 -2.78
N LEU A 194 -0.17 0.95 -2.42
CA LEU A 194 0.17 0.50 -1.08
C LEU A 194 1.67 0.28 -0.98
N THR A 195 2.29 0.82 0.07
CA THR A 195 3.73 0.66 0.35
C THR A 195 3.92 -0.44 1.37
N VAL A 196 4.22 -1.65 0.88
CA VAL A 196 4.38 -2.85 1.71
C VAL A 196 5.82 -3.00 2.16
N TYR A 197 6.03 -3.03 3.46
CA TYR A 197 7.30 -3.31 4.11
C TYR A 197 7.43 -4.79 4.43
N ILE A 198 8.64 -5.32 4.30
CA ILE A 198 8.93 -6.75 4.40
C ILE A 198 10.21 -6.93 5.19
N ASP A 199 10.08 -7.46 6.40
CA ASP A 199 11.19 -7.98 7.20
C ASP A 199 11.23 -9.49 7.01
N ALA A 200 12.36 -10.02 6.51
CA ALA A 200 12.54 -11.44 6.25
C ALA A 200 13.61 -12.03 7.16
N TYR A 201 13.35 -13.23 7.66
CA TYR A 201 14.23 -13.94 8.60
C TYR A 201 14.57 -15.32 8.06
N LYS A 202 15.82 -15.73 8.31
CA LYS A 202 16.19 -17.15 8.21
C LYS A 202 15.51 -17.91 9.35
N VAL A 203 15.25 -19.19 9.11
CA VAL A 203 14.61 -20.08 10.09
C VAL A 203 15.53 -21.28 10.29
N ASN A 204 15.79 -21.61 11.56
CA ASN A 204 16.64 -22.75 11.93
C ASN A 204 15.90 -24.09 11.76
N ARG A 205 16.54 -25.18 12.18
CA ARG A 205 15.96 -26.54 12.06
C ARG A 205 14.82 -26.78 13.04
N GLU A 206 14.81 -26.05 14.14
CA GLU A 206 13.81 -26.07 15.20
C GLU A 206 12.56 -25.25 14.84
N GLY A 207 12.65 -24.41 13.79
CA GLY A 207 11.57 -23.55 13.33
C GLY A 207 11.61 -22.13 13.90
N ASP A 208 12.64 -21.79 14.67
CA ASP A 208 12.83 -20.45 15.24
C ASP A 208 13.47 -19.50 14.23
N ARG A 209 13.14 -18.21 14.35
CA ARG A 209 13.78 -17.15 13.58
C ARG A 209 15.22 -16.95 14.05
N GLU A 210 16.13 -16.86 13.09
CA GLU A 210 17.52 -16.48 13.32
C GLU A 210 17.72 -15.01 12.90
N GLU A 211 18.81 -14.73 12.18
CA GLU A 211 19.13 -13.43 11.62
C GLU A 211 18.16 -13.00 10.52
N SER A 212 18.01 -11.68 10.39
CA SER A 212 17.33 -11.09 9.24
C SER A 212 18.12 -11.43 7.97
N VAL A 213 17.42 -11.71 6.88
CA VAL A 213 18.05 -12.00 5.59
C VAL A 213 18.83 -10.79 5.09
N ILE A 214 18.30 -9.58 5.34
CA ILE A 214 18.91 -8.32 4.97
C ILE A 214 18.70 -7.27 6.07
N GLU A 215 19.57 -6.27 6.14
CA GLU A 215 19.42 -5.15 7.06
C GLU A 215 18.32 -4.20 6.60
N GLY A 216 17.33 -3.97 7.45
CA GLY A 216 16.19 -3.10 7.16
C GLY A 216 15.09 -3.78 6.33
N ALA A 217 13.91 -3.17 6.39
CA ALA A 217 12.74 -3.67 5.69
C ALA A 217 12.84 -3.41 4.18
N GLN A 218 12.65 -4.46 3.39
CA GLN A 218 12.47 -4.31 1.95
C GLN A 218 11.09 -3.71 1.66
N VAL A 219 10.97 -2.97 0.56
CA VAL A 219 9.71 -2.31 0.18
C VAL A 219 9.24 -2.78 -1.19
N VAL A 220 7.96 -3.09 -1.28
CA VAL A 220 7.26 -3.35 -2.55
C VAL A 220 6.06 -2.42 -2.66
N LEU A 221 5.88 -1.81 -3.84
CA LEU A 221 4.72 -0.99 -4.14
C LEU A 221 3.65 -1.83 -4.85
N VAL A 222 2.47 -1.89 -4.24
CA VAL A 222 1.33 -2.68 -4.75
C VAL A 222 0.23 -1.74 -5.19
N VAL A 223 -0.14 -1.81 -6.46
CA VAL A 223 -1.27 -1.06 -7.02
C VAL A 223 -2.54 -1.87 -6.88
N VAL A 224 -3.56 -1.30 -6.25
CA VAL A 224 -4.89 -1.90 -6.07
C VAL A 224 -5.95 -1.01 -6.74
N PRO A 225 -7.15 -1.57 -7.05
CA PRO A 225 -8.23 -0.82 -7.68
C PRO A 225 -8.68 0.42 -6.90
N GLU A 226 -9.51 1.25 -7.55
CA GLU A 226 -10.07 2.45 -6.94
C GLU A 226 -10.90 2.12 -5.68
N PRO A 227 -10.83 2.93 -4.60
CA PRO A 227 -11.57 2.68 -3.37
C PRO A 227 -13.08 2.52 -3.59
N TYR A 228 -13.65 3.30 -4.51
CA TYR A 228 -15.07 3.19 -4.86
C TYR A 228 -15.45 1.83 -5.46
N GLN A 229 -14.59 1.21 -6.27
CA GLN A 229 -14.84 -0.12 -6.83
C GLN A 229 -14.80 -1.19 -5.73
N ILE A 230 -13.80 -1.12 -4.85
CA ILE A 230 -13.69 -2.00 -3.67
C ILE A 230 -14.91 -1.84 -2.76
N GLY A 231 -15.33 -0.59 -2.52
CA GLY A 231 -16.43 -0.23 -1.64
C GLY A 231 -17.81 -0.71 -2.08
N ARG A 232 -17.98 -1.05 -3.36
CA ARG A 232 -19.27 -1.47 -3.96
C ARG A 232 -19.43 -2.97 -4.11
N GLU A 233 -18.43 -3.74 -3.70
CA GLU A 233 -18.53 -5.20 -3.68
C GLU A 233 -19.64 -5.67 -2.74
N SER A 234 -20.08 -6.92 -2.88
CA SER A 234 -21.27 -7.42 -2.16
C SER A 234 -21.03 -7.69 -0.67
N SER A 235 -19.77 -7.86 -0.26
CA SER A 235 -19.35 -8.19 1.11
C SER A 235 -17.87 -7.83 1.33
N GLU A 236 -17.40 -7.85 2.58
CA GLU A 236 -15.98 -7.71 2.92
C GLU A 236 -15.11 -8.76 2.21
N GLN A 237 -15.56 -10.02 2.18
CA GLN A 237 -14.83 -11.09 1.52
C GLN A 237 -14.80 -10.94 -0.01
N SER A 238 -15.88 -10.42 -0.61
CA SER A 238 -15.93 -10.05 -2.03
C SER A 238 -14.94 -8.92 -2.32
N ALA A 239 -14.92 -7.88 -1.49
CA ALA A 239 -13.99 -6.74 -1.59
C ALA A 239 -12.53 -7.18 -1.50
N ARG A 240 -12.20 -8.03 -0.51
CA ARG A 240 -10.89 -8.69 -0.39
C ARG A 240 -10.48 -9.40 -1.67
N SER A 241 -11.36 -10.29 -2.14
CA SER A 241 -11.08 -11.12 -3.31
C SER A 241 -10.91 -10.28 -4.57
N TYR A 242 -11.77 -9.26 -4.74
CA TYR A 242 -11.70 -8.32 -5.85
C TYR A 242 -10.37 -7.54 -5.86
N ALA A 243 -9.99 -6.96 -4.72
CA ALA A 243 -8.75 -6.20 -4.60
C ALA A 243 -7.52 -7.09 -4.87
N ILE A 244 -7.43 -8.28 -4.24
CA ILE A 244 -6.32 -9.22 -4.45
C ILE A 244 -6.23 -9.66 -5.92
N ASN A 245 -7.36 -9.98 -6.57
CA ASN A 245 -7.36 -10.47 -7.94
C ASN A 245 -6.96 -9.42 -8.98
N ASN A 246 -7.20 -8.15 -8.68
CA ASN A 246 -6.88 -7.02 -9.56
C ASN A 246 -5.61 -6.27 -9.12
N ALA A 247 -4.99 -6.68 -8.01
CA ALA A 247 -3.75 -6.10 -7.52
C ALA A 247 -2.58 -6.39 -8.47
N LYS A 248 -1.72 -5.39 -8.60
CA LYS A 248 -0.49 -5.45 -9.38
C LYS A 248 0.68 -4.99 -8.53
N VAL A 249 1.85 -5.50 -8.82
CA VAL A 249 3.11 -5.03 -8.23
C VAL A 249 3.79 -4.11 -9.22
N LEU A 250 4.21 -2.93 -8.76
CA LEU A 250 5.07 -2.04 -9.53
C LEU A 250 6.51 -2.60 -9.49
N VAL A 251 7.09 -2.85 -10.66
CA VAL A 251 8.47 -3.35 -10.78
C VAL A 251 9.39 -2.15 -11.00
N PRO A 252 10.31 -1.84 -10.07
CA PRO A 252 11.25 -0.71 -10.23
C PRO A 252 11.99 -0.76 -11.56
N PHE A 253 12.21 0.40 -12.18
CA PHE A 253 12.95 0.50 -13.44
C PHE A 253 14.34 1.09 -13.19
N TYR A 254 15.33 0.21 -13.10
CA TYR A 254 16.74 0.58 -13.12
C TYR A 254 17.14 0.75 -14.57
N ALA A 255 17.39 1.99 -15.01
CA ALA A 255 17.96 2.22 -16.34
C ALA A 255 19.35 1.58 -16.40
N GLU A 256 19.62 0.85 -17.49
CA GLU A 256 20.95 0.29 -17.82
C GLU A 256 21.95 1.39 -18.20
#